data_AF-A0AAW2XBW3-F1
#
_entry.id   AF-A0AAW2XBW3-F1
#
_cell.length_a   1.000
_cell.length_b   1.000
_cell.length_c   1.000
_cell.angle_alpha   90.00
_cell.angle_beta   90.00
_cell.angle_gamma   90.00
#
_symmetry.space_group_name_H-M   'P 1'
#
loop_
_entity.id
_entity.type
_entity.pdbx_description
1 polymer ?
#
loop_
_entity_poly.entity_id
_entity_poly.type
_entity_poly.pdbx_seq_one_letter_code
_entity_poly.pdbx_strand_id
1 'polypeptide(L)'
;MASIPPEEKVLLVGHSLDGMNLAFAMDMYPEKIKVAVFLAALMPDTTHKLPYVVEQWLEGIPAEEWLDTEFKSFGSPNENLISLIFGPNFISSKLYAQSPLEDVALANTLVRLGSLFLPDLSNRSPFSKERDGSMKRVFILCRKDKALS
;
A
#
# COMPACT_ATOMS: atom_id res chain seq x y z
N MET A 1 11.58 -10.72 -8.02
CA MET A 1 11.00 -11.89 -8.73
C MET A 1 12.01 -12.65 -9.60
N ALA A 2 13.29 -12.26 -9.59
CA ALA A 2 14.32 -12.86 -10.44
C ALA A 2 14.59 -14.35 -10.21
N SER A 3 14.20 -14.90 -9.05
CA SER A 3 14.36 -16.32 -8.73
C SER A 3 13.25 -17.22 -9.28
N ILE A 4 12.17 -16.67 -9.85
CA ILE A 4 11.07 -17.46 -10.41
C ILE A 4 11.54 -18.05 -11.76
N PRO A 5 11.43 -19.38 -11.98
CA PRO A 5 11.83 -20.02 -13.23
C PRO A 5 11.19 -19.36 -14.48
N PRO A 6 11.86 -19.32 -15.64
CA PRO A 6 11.33 -18.75 -16.89
C PRO A 6 9.90 -19.19 -17.26
N GLU A 7 9.59 -20.45 -17.05
CA GLU A 7 8.34 -21.13 -17.38
C GLU A 7 7.22 -20.93 -16.35
N GLU A 8 7.54 -20.39 -15.17
CA GLU A 8 6.59 -20.19 -14.09
C GLU A 8 6.06 -18.76 -14.03
N LYS A 9 4.80 -18.63 -13.63
CA LYS A 9 4.16 -17.35 -13.34
C LYS A 9 3.41 -17.41 -12.04
N VAL A 10 3.38 -16.28 -11.33
CA VAL A 10 2.68 -16.17 -10.04
C VAL A 10 1.43 -15.32 -10.14
N LEU A 11 0.54 -15.52 -9.18
CA LEU A 11 -0.53 -14.60 -8.85
C LEU A 11 -0.06 -13.75 -7.68
N LEU A 12 -0.08 -12.43 -7.83
CA LEU A 12 0.22 -11.51 -6.74
C LEU A 12 -1.07 -11.07 -6.07
N VAL A 13 -1.09 -11.04 -4.74
CA VAL A 13 -2.15 -10.42 -3.93
C VAL A 13 -1.50 -9.39 -3.04
N GLY A 14 -1.91 -8.12 -3.19
CA GLY A 14 -1.44 -7.01 -2.38
C GLY A 14 -2.60 -6.42 -1.58
N HIS A 15 -2.39 -6.19 -0.30
CA HIS A 15 -3.35 -5.59 0.59
C HIS A 15 -2.94 -4.17 1.00
N SER A 16 -3.88 -3.23 1.03
CA SER A 16 -3.61 -1.85 1.48
C SER A 16 -2.46 -1.19 0.69
N LEU A 17 -1.42 -0.72 1.37
CA LEU A 17 -0.25 -0.09 0.76
C LEU A 17 0.51 -1.02 -0.20
N ASP A 18 0.42 -2.34 -0.02
CA ASP A 18 1.15 -3.32 -0.86
C ASP A 18 0.71 -3.27 -2.34
N GLY A 19 -0.42 -2.63 -2.66
CA GLY A 19 -0.77 -2.35 -4.05
C GLY A 19 0.31 -1.54 -4.80
N MET A 20 1.07 -0.68 -4.10
CA MET A 20 2.25 -0.02 -4.65
C MET A 20 3.37 -1.02 -4.95
N ASN A 21 3.65 -1.93 -4.02
CA ASN A 21 4.66 -2.99 -4.20
C ASN A 21 4.32 -3.92 -5.35
N LEU A 22 3.03 -4.24 -5.52
CA LEU A 22 2.52 -4.98 -6.67
C LEU A 22 2.80 -4.26 -7.98
N ALA A 23 2.49 -2.96 -8.07
CA ALA A 23 2.73 -2.18 -9.28
C ALA A 23 4.23 -2.12 -9.63
N PHE A 24 5.11 -1.99 -8.65
CA PHE A 24 6.55 -2.12 -8.88
C PHE A 24 6.95 -3.50 -9.41
N ALA A 25 6.38 -4.58 -8.87
CA ALA A 25 6.63 -5.93 -9.36
C ALA A 25 6.10 -6.13 -10.79
N MET A 26 4.93 -5.57 -11.09
CA MET A 26 4.28 -5.58 -12.41
C MET A 26 5.09 -4.81 -13.45
N ASP A 27 5.61 -3.64 -13.09
CA ASP A 27 6.47 -2.87 -13.98
C ASP A 27 7.84 -3.54 -14.14
N MET A 28 8.44 -4.14 -13.10
CA MET A 28 9.75 -4.78 -13.23
C MET A 28 9.73 -6.18 -13.88
N TYR A 29 8.70 -6.99 -13.64
CA TYR A 29 8.64 -8.40 -14.04
C TYR A 29 7.27 -8.80 -14.61
N PRO A 30 6.73 -8.07 -15.62
CA PRO A 30 5.40 -8.34 -16.16
C PRO A 30 5.26 -9.77 -16.71
N GLU A 31 6.34 -10.34 -17.25
CA GLU A 31 6.37 -11.70 -17.79
C GLU A 31 6.18 -12.79 -16.73
N LYS A 32 6.53 -12.50 -15.46
CA LYS A 32 6.45 -13.42 -14.32
C LYS A 32 5.11 -13.41 -13.60
N ILE A 33 4.23 -12.48 -13.95
CA ILE A 33 2.97 -12.27 -13.26
C ILE A 33 1.84 -12.68 -14.19
N LYS A 34 0.95 -13.55 -13.70
CA LYS A 34 -0.24 -13.96 -14.45
C LYS A 34 -1.41 -13.01 -14.21
N VAL A 35 -1.57 -12.56 -12.98
CA VAL A 35 -2.59 -11.59 -12.55
C VAL A 35 -2.15 -10.95 -11.24
N ALA A 36 -2.47 -9.67 -11.09
CA ALA A 36 -2.29 -8.92 -9.85
C ALA A 36 -3.66 -8.63 -9.22
N VAL A 37 -3.81 -9.01 -7.96
CA VAL A 37 -5.04 -8.83 -7.17
C VAL A 37 -4.79 -7.76 -6.11
N PHE A 38 -5.54 -6.67 -6.21
CA PHE A 38 -5.53 -5.54 -5.28
C PHE A 38 -6.68 -5.75 -4.29
N LEU A 39 -6.39 -6.15 -3.06
CA LEU A 39 -7.36 -6.39 -2.01
C LEU A 39 -7.42 -5.17 -1.09
N ALA A 40 -8.50 -4.38 -1.17
CA ALA A 40 -8.63 -3.12 -0.42
C ALA A 40 -7.30 -2.35 -0.40
N ALA A 41 -6.78 -2.06 -1.59
CA ALA A 41 -5.40 -1.63 -1.78
C ALA A 41 -5.31 -0.36 -2.64
N LEU A 42 -4.24 0.40 -2.45
CA LEU A 42 -3.91 1.51 -3.34
C LEU A 42 -3.54 0.95 -4.71
N MET A 43 -4.24 1.39 -5.76
CA MET A 43 -3.99 0.93 -7.13
C MET A 43 -3.46 2.10 -7.97
N PRO A 44 -2.14 2.24 -8.12
CA PRO A 44 -1.56 3.31 -8.92
C PRO A 44 -1.88 3.11 -10.41
N ASP A 45 -1.89 4.21 -11.15
CA ASP A 45 -2.06 4.26 -12.61
C ASP A 45 -0.75 4.62 -13.33
N THR A 46 -0.81 4.62 -14.66
CA THR A 46 0.32 4.90 -15.56
C THR A 46 0.27 6.31 -16.15
N THR A 47 -0.50 7.22 -15.56
CA THR A 47 -0.76 8.58 -16.07
C THR A 47 -0.28 9.67 -15.10
N HIS A 48 -0.44 9.45 -13.80
CA HIS A 48 -0.01 10.36 -12.75
C HIS A 48 1.39 10.01 -12.22
N LYS A 49 1.95 10.90 -11.41
CA LYS A 49 3.19 10.59 -10.67
C LYS A 49 2.92 9.51 -9.62
N LEU A 50 3.94 8.74 -9.26
CA LEU A 50 3.81 7.62 -8.32
C LEU A 50 3.15 7.95 -6.96
N PRO A 51 3.42 9.09 -6.29
CA PRO A 51 2.79 9.37 -5.00
C PRO A 51 1.30 9.71 -5.12
N TYR A 52 0.77 9.98 -6.32
CA TYR A 52 -0.59 10.50 -6.51
C TYR A 52 -1.67 9.70 -5.76
N VAL A 53 -1.71 8.38 -5.92
CA VAL A 53 -2.73 7.56 -5.26
C VAL A 53 -2.58 7.54 -3.74
N VAL A 54 -1.36 7.69 -3.24
CA VAL A 54 -1.05 7.76 -1.80
C VAL A 54 -1.46 9.13 -1.25
N GLU A 55 -1.17 10.21 -1.98
CA GLU A 55 -1.56 11.58 -1.64
C GLU A 55 -3.09 11.72 -1.62
N GLN A 56 -3.79 11.19 -2.63
CA GLN A 56 -5.27 11.20 -2.66
C GLN A 56 -5.86 10.44 -1.46
N TRP A 57 -5.25 9.32 -1.07
CA TRP A 57 -5.69 8.59 0.12
C TRP A 57 -5.47 9.39 1.41
N LEU A 58 -4.29 10.01 1.58
CA LEU A 58 -3.98 10.85 2.73
C LEU A 58 -4.91 12.06 2.83
N GLU A 59 -5.14 12.76 1.71
CA GLU A 59 -6.04 13.91 1.61
C GLU A 59 -7.50 13.53 1.89
N GLY A 60 -7.88 12.28 1.58
CA GLY A 60 -9.22 11.75 1.81
C GLY A 60 -9.54 11.44 3.27
N ILE A 61 -8.55 11.35 4.16
CA ILE A 61 -8.75 11.03 5.58
C ILE A 61 -8.59 12.30 6.44
N PRO A 62 -9.68 12.79 7.07
CA PRO A 62 -9.60 13.88 8.05
C PRO A 62 -8.59 13.58 9.17
N ALA A 63 -7.93 14.61 9.69
CA ALA A 63 -6.89 14.44 10.72
C ALA A 63 -7.39 13.67 11.95
N GLU A 64 -8.65 13.87 12.34
CA GLU A 64 -9.29 13.23 13.49
C GLU A 64 -9.53 11.73 13.27
N GLU A 65 -9.66 11.29 12.02
CA GLU A 65 -9.92 9.90 11.66
C GLU A 65 -8.67 9.01 11.77
N TRP A 66 -7.48 9.62 11.91
CA TRP A 66 -6.23 8.92 12.22
C TRP A 66 -6.09 8.49 13.69
N LEU A 67 -6.96 9.00 14.57
CA LEU A 67 -7.03 8.66 15.99
C LEU A 67 -5.66 8.77 16.70
N ASP A 68 -5.12 7.65 17.17
CA ASP A 68 -3.85 7.54 17.89
C ASP A 68 -2.69 7.06 17.00
N THR A 69 -2.84 7.16 15.67
CA THR A 69 -1.74 6.94 14.74
C THR A 69 -0.68 8.02 14.92
N GLU A 70 0.58 7.60 15.08
CA GLU A 70 1.70 8.53 15.23
C GLU A 70 2.43 8.71 13.90
N PHE A 71 2.64 9.97 13.52
CA PHE A 71 3.52 10.36 12.41
C PHE A 71 4.77 11.05 12.98
N LYS A 72 5.95 10.58 12.60
CA LYS A 72 7.23 11.13 13.07
C LYS A 72 8.20 11.36 11.93
N SER A 73 8.78 12.55 11.88
CA SER A 73 9.90 12.83 10.99
C SER A 73 11.14 12.03 11.42
N PHE A 74 11.90 11.56 10.43
CA PHE A 74 13.18 10.90 10.64
C PHE A 74 14.14 11.19 9.48
N GLY A 75 15.41 10.79 9.62
CA GLY A 75 16.45 11.08 8.63
C GLY A 75 16.99 12.51 8.74
N SER A 76 17.66 12.96 7.68
CA SER A 76 18.23 14.31 7.65
C SER A 76 17.14 15.36 7.34
N PRO A 77 17.31 16.63 7.78
CA PRO A 77 16.32 17.69 7.56
C PRO A 77 15.95 17.94 6.09
N ASN A 78 16.79 17.54 5.15
CA ASN A 78 16.57 17.75 3.72
C ASN A 78 15.77 16.62 3.05
N GLU A 79 15.63 15.45 3.69
CA GLU A 79 14.98 14.27 3.11
C GLU A 79 13.48 14.22 3.38
N ASN A 80 13.00 14.94 4.40
CA ASN A 80 11.59 15.00 4.79
C ASN A 80 10.92 13.62 4.93
N LEU A 81 11.64 12.62 5.46
CA LEU A 81 11.09 11.28 5.61
C LEU A 81 10.13 11.22 6.80
N ILE A 82 8.97 10.60 6.58
CA ILE A 82 7.93 10.43 7.59
C ILE A 82 7.73 8.93 7.85
N SER A 83 7.84 8.57 9.12
CA SER A 83 7.47 7.26 9.64
C SER A 83 6.06 7.32 10.20
N LEU A 84 5.35 6.20 10.13
CA LEU A 84 4.04 6.03 10.77
C LEU A 84 3.98 4.75 11.57
N ILE A 85 3.22 4.76 12.65
CA ILE A 85 2.79 3.56 13.36
C ILE A 85 1.33 3.71 13.77
N PHE A 86 0.51 2.72 13.45
CA PHE A 86 -0.90 2.72 13.84
C PHE A 86 -1.02 2.46 15.34
N GLY A 87 -1.77 3.33 16.02
CA GLY A 87 -2.08 3.15 17.43
C GLY A 87 -3.19 2.12 17.65
N PRO A 88 -3.34 1.62 18.89
CA PRO A 88 -4.32 0.60 19.22
C PRO A 88 -5.77 0.99 18.90
N ASN A 89 -6.16 2.27 19.07
CA ASN A 89 -7.52 2.71 18.76
C ASN A 89 -7.78 2.73 17.25
N PHE A 90 -6.80 3.17 16.45
CA PHE A 90 -6.88 3.09 14.99
C PHE A 90 -6.97 1.64 14.53
N ILE A 91 -6.11 0.75 15.05
CA ILE A 91 -6.13 -0.68 14.76
C ILE A 91 -7.51 -1.28 15.05
N SER A 92 -8.06 -1.08 16.25
CA SER A 92 -9.34 -1.70 16.63
C SER A 92 -10.55 -1.11 15.90
N SER A 93 -10.56 0.20 15.64
CA SER A 93 -11.77 0.89 15.17
C SER A 93 -11.83 1.13 13.66
N LYS A 94 -10.66 1.16 12.98
CA LYS A 94 -10.56 1.40 11.54
C LYS A 94 -10.13 0.15 10.77
N LEU A 95 -9.12 -0.57 11.24
CA LEU A 95 -8.55 -1.73 10.52
C LEU A 95 -9.25 -3.06 10.88
N TYR A 96 -9.46 -3.33 12.16
CA TYR A 96 -9.97 -4.61 12.68
C TYR A 96 -11.40 -4.49 13.23
N ALA A 97 -12.16 -3.49 12.80
CA ALA A 97 -13.49 -3.20 13.32
C ALA A 97 -14.54 -4.31 13.13
N GLN A 98 -14.26 -5.30 12.27
CA GLN A 98 -15.11 -6.46 12.01
C GLN A 98 -14.40 -7.79 12.35
N SER A 99 -13.23 -7.73 12.99
CA SER A 99 -12.42 -8.89 13.34
C SER A 99 -12.65 -9.31 14.81
N PRO A 100 -12.35 -10.57 15.16
CA PRO A 100 -12.29 -11.02 16.56
C PRO A 100 -11.26 -10.24 17.40
N LEU A 101 -11.45 -10.23 18.72
CA LEU A 101 -10.55 -9.53 19.65
C LEU A 101 -9.15 -10.13 19.67
N GLU A 102 -9.02 -11.42 19.38
CA GLU A 102 -7.76 -12.14 19.29
C GLU A 102 -6.88 -11.58 18.17
N ASP A 103 -7.47 -11.23 17.02
CA ASP A 103 -6.75 -10.62 15.89
C ASP A 103 -6.32 -9.20 16.22
N VAL A 104 -7.16 -8.44 16.94
CA VAL A 104 -6.79 -7.09 17.43
C VAL A 104 -5.61 -7.18 18.40
N ALA A 105 -5.65 -8.14 19.32
CA ALA A 105 -4.55 -8.37 20.26
C ALA A 105 -3.26 -8.75 19.52
N LEU A 106 -3.35 -9.67 18.56
CA LEU A 106 -2.22 -10.08 17.74
C LEU A 106 -1.64 -8.89 16.95
N ALA A 107 -2.47 -8.10 16.28
CA ALA A 107 -2.06 -6.93 15.52
C ALA A 107 -1.28 -5.93 16.39
N ASN A 108 -1.76 -5.64 17.60
CA ASN A 108 -1.09 -4.74 18.54
C ASN A 108 0.29 -5.26 18.99
N THR A 109 0.51 -6.58 19.00
CA THR A 109 1.83 -7.16 19.34
C THR A 109 2.80 -7.20 18.17
N LEU A 110 2.30 -7.15 16.93
CA LEU A 110 3.10 -7.32 15.72
C LEU A 110 3.27 -6.04 14.90
N VAL A 111 2.47 -5.01 15.13
CA VAL A 111 2.56 -3.73 14.42
C VAL A 111 3.94 -3.11 14.62
N ARG A 112 4.49 -2.55 13.54
CA ARG A 112 5.81 -1.93 13.51
C ARG A 112 5.74 -0.61 12.76
N LEU A 113 6.74 0.23 12.99
CA LEU A 113 6.95 1.45 12.23
C LEU A 113 7.06 1.13 10.73
N GLY A 114 6.34 1.90 9.92
CA GLY A 114 6.39 1.89 8.46
C GLY A 114 6.60 3.29 7.89
N SER A 115 6.56 3.40 6.57
CA SER A 115 6.59 4.68 5.84
C SER A 115 5.76 4.57 4.56
N LEU A 116 5.25 5.71 4.08
CA LEU A 116 4.59 5.82 2.78
C LEU A 116 5.56 6.17 1.65
N PHE A 117 6.84 6.40 1.98
CA PHE A 117 7.92 6.66 1.02
C PHE A 117 7.65 7.81 0.03
N LEU A 118 6.81 8.78 0.39
CA LEU A 118 6.40 9.89 -0.51
C LEU A 118 7.58 10.62 -1.17
N PRO A 119 8.69 10.95 -0.47
CA PRO A 119 9.84 11.59 -1.13
C PRO A 119 10.52 10.69 -2.17
N ASP A 120 10.65 9.37 -1.90
CA ASP A 120 11.22 8.42 -2.86
C ASP A 120 10.31 8.24 -4.08
N LEU A 121 9.00 8.07 -3.85
CA LEU A 121 8.01 7.97 -4.92
C LEU A 121 8.00 9.20 -5.82
N SER A 122 8.14 10.40 -5.24
CA SER A 122 8.16 11.67 -5.99
C SER A 122 9.36 11.80 -6.93
N ASN A 123 10.47 11.14 -6.61
CA ASN A 123 11.72 11.19 -7.38
C ASN A 123 11.81 10.10 -8.46
N ARG A 124 10.83 9.21 -8.55
CA ARG A 124 10.80 8.13 -9.54
C ARG A 124 9.95 8.49 -10.75
N SER A 125 10.26 7.86 -11.88
CA SER A 125 9.41 7.90 -13.06
C SER A 125 8.07 7.19 -12.81
N PRO A 126 6.97 7.65 -13.42
CA PRO A 126 5.70 6.92 -13.42
C PRO A 126 5.84 5.48 -13.93
N PHE A 127 4.87 4.64 -13.57
CA PHE A 127 4.76 3.30 -14.15
C PHE A 127 4.46 3.37 -15.65
N SER A 128 5.02 2.41 -16.39
CA SER A 128 4.91 2.39 -17.85
C SER A 128 3.60 1.76 -18.32
N LYS A 129 3.05 2.30 -19.42
CA LYS A 129 1.83 1.74 -20.04
C LYS A 129 2.06 0.35 -20.63
N GLU A 130 3.25 0.13 -21.17
CA GLU A 130 3.63 -1.08 -21.88
C GLU A 130 3.91 -2.25 -20.92
N ARG A 131 4.30 -1.96 -19.67
CA ARG A 131 4.62 -2.98 -18.66
C ARG A 131 3.48 -3.04 -17.65
N ASP A 132 3.52 -2.23 -16.59
CA ASP A 132 2.48 -2.19 -15.56
C ASP A 132 1.06 -2.04 -16.16
N GLY A 133 0.88 -1.14 -17.13
CA GLY A 133 -0.42 -0.91 -17.79
C GLY A 133 -0.96 -2.09 -18.60
N SER A 134 -0.10 -3.02 -19.03
CA SER A 134 -0.51 -4.21 -19.80
C SER A 134 -0.99 -5.37 -18.93
N MET A 135 -0.77 -5.29 -17.62
CA MET A 135 -1.02 -6.38 -16.69
C MET A 135 -2.51 -6.57 -16.40
N LYS A 136 -2.93 -7.83 -16.30
CA LYS A 136 -4.28 -8.16 -15.83
C LYS A 136 -4.40 -7.83 -14.34
N ARG A 137 -5.34 -6.94 -14.00
CA ARG A 137 -5.65 -6.53 -12.63
C ARG A 137 -7.02 -7.02 -12.20
N VAL A 138 -7.12 -7.39 -10.94
CA VAL A 138 -8.38 -7.68 -10.25
C VAL A 138 -8.42 -6.84 -9.00
N PHE A 139 -9.55 -6.19 -8.73
CA PHE A 139 -9.73 -5.42 -7.50
C PHE A 139 -10.79 -6.11 -6.63
N ILE A 140 -10.47 -6.35 -5.37
CA ILE A 140 -11.39 -6.90 -4.37
C ILE A 140 -11.70 -5.78 -3.38
N LEU A 141 -12.96 -5.33 -3.40
CA LEU A 141 -13.46 -4.30 -2.50
C LEU A 141 -13.93 -4.91 -1.17
N CYS A 142 -13.44 -4.35 -0.06
CA CYS A 142 -13.94 -4.62 1.28
C CYS A 142 -15.00 -3.56 1.65
N ARG A 143 -16.29 -3.86 1.44
CA ARG A 143 -17.39 -2.87 1.60
C ARG A 143 -17.52 -2.23 2.99
N LYS A 144 -16.95 -2.85 4.02
CA LYS A 144 -16.97 -2.37 5.41
C LYS A 144 -15.59 -1.88 5.88
N ASP A 145 -14.65 -1.69 4.95
CA ASP A 145 -13.37 -1.06 5.25
C ASP A 145 -13.60 0.38 5.72
N LYS A 146 -12.85 0.79 6.73
CA LYS A 146 -12.94 2.13 7.34
C LYS A 146 -11.63 2.91 7.27
N ALA A 147 -10.60 2.35 6.63
CA ALA A 147 -9.29 2.98 6.47
C ALA A 147 -8.97 3.27 4.99
N LEU A 148 -9.50 2.48 4.06
CA LEU A 148 -9.38 2.67 2.61
C LEU A 148 -10.80 2.69 2.00
N SER A 149 -11.50 3.80 2.24
CA SER A 149 -12.88 4.04 1.80
C SER A 149 -12.98 5.06 0.68
#